data_AF-F2W414-F1
#
_entry.id   AF-F2W414-F1
#
_cell.length_a   1.000
_cell.length_b   1.000
_cell.length_c   1.000
_cell.angle_alpha   90.00
_cell.angle_beta   90.00
_cell.angle_gamma   90.00
#
_symmetry.space_group_name_H-M   'P 1'
#
loop_
_entity.id
_entity.type
_entity.pdbx_description
1 polymer ?
#
loop_
_entity_poly.entity_id
_entity_poly.type
_entity_poly.pdbx_seq_one_letter_code
_entity_poly.pdbx_strand_id
1 'polypeptide(L)'
;MAPEKIQQALRDIREYVDSFDYPRLQALVSSPDEIKNLYRRCRNGYEKLQVFRLLELDQDHPVIRKFVNETYHIENEFICQLDPSRFDLIPEYVIMECDKLIALPPAANQSSVARIA
;
A
#
# COMPACT_ATOMS: atom_id res chain seq x y z
N MET A 1 -14.60 -6.25 19.20
CA MET A 1 -15.07 -4.85 19.24
C MET A 1 -16.59 -4.84 19.32
N ALA A 2 -17.19 -3.92 20.08
CA ALA A 2 -18.64 -3.79 20.12
C ALA A 2 -19.16 -3.30 18.75
N PRO A 3 -20.20 -3.93 18.17
CA PRO A 3 -20.69 -3.61 16.82
C PRO A 3 -21.15 -2.15 16.69
N GLU A 4 -21.65 -1.55 17.78
CA GLU A 4 -22.06 -0.15 17.84
C GLU A 4 -20.90 0.83 17.59
N LYS A 5 -19.71 0.53 18.11
CA LYS A 5 -18.51 1.37 17.91
C LYS A 5 -18.06 1.36 16.46
N ILE A 6 -18.16 0.21 15.79
CA ILE A 6 -17.83 0.08 14.36
C ILE A 6 -18.81 0.92 13.55
N GLN A 7 -20.12 0.80 13.81
CA GLN A 7 -21.12 1.56 13.07
C GLN A 7 -20.99 3.07 13.24
N GLN A 8 -20.62 3.56 14.44
CA GLN A 8 -20.32 4.97 14.64
C GLN A 8 -19.10 5.41 13.83
N ALA A 9 -17.99 4.68 13.91
CA ALA A 9 -16.78 5.00 13.13
C ALA A 9 -17.03 4.99 11.61
N LEU A 10 -17.85 4.06 11.11
CA LEU A 10 -18.22 4.03 9.68
C LEU A 10 -19.02 5.26 9.26
N ARG A 11 -19.86 5.81 10.14
CA ARG A 11 -20.57 7.07 9.87
C ARG A 11 -19.59 8.23 9.83
N ASP A 12 -18.75 8.36 10.85
CA ASP A 12 -17.80 9.46 10.98
C ASP A 12 -16.83 9.52 9.79
N ILE A 13 -16.31 8.37 9.33
CA ILE A 13 -15.41 8.33 8.16
C ILE A 13 -16.15 8.73 6.88
N ARG A 14 -17.41 8.33 6.72
CA ARG A 14 -18.20 8.66 5.54
C ARG A 14 -18.54 10.14 5.42
N GLU A 15 -18.47 10.91 6.50
CA GLU A 15 -18.58 12.37 6.43
C GLU A 15 -17.43 13.01 5.65
N TYR A 16 -16.27 12.35 5.58
CA TYR A 16 -15.09 12.81 4.84
C TYR A 16 -14.84 12.03 3.55
N VAL A 17 -15.29 10.77 3.50
CA VAL A 17 -15.08 9.86 2.37
C VAL A 17 -16.38 9.11 2.08
N ASP A 18 -17.27 9.74 1.30
CA ASP A 18 -18.61 9.20 0.99
C ASP A 18 -18.59 7.75 0.51
N SER A 19 -17.59 7.37 -0.28
CA SER A 19 -17.45 6.02 -0.86
C SER A 19 -16.81 4.99 0.07
N PHE A 20 -16.65 5.29 1.36
CA PHE A 20 -15.97 4.40 2.29
C PHE A 20 -16.79 3.12 2.58
N ASP A 21 -16.17 1.98 2.30
CA ASP A 21 -16.72 0.63 2.48
C ASP A 21 -15.68 -0.25 3.20
N TYR A 22 -15.83 -0.34 4.52
CA TYR A 22 -14.88 -1.05 5.36
C TYR A 22 -14.78 -2.56 5.04
N PRO A 23 -15.88 -3.34 4.95
CA PRO A 23 -15.79 -4.75 4.57
C PRO A 23 -15.04 -4.98 3.25
N ARG A 24 -15.32 -4.17 2.24
CA ARG A 24 -14.62 -4.26 0.94
C ARG A 24 -13.14 -3.94 1.07
N LEU A 25 -12.79 -2.84 1.75
CA LEU A 25 -11.40 -2.43 1.94
C LEU A 25 -10.62 -3.45 2.78
N GLN A 26 -11.25 -4.00 3.82
CA GLN A 26 -10.67 -5.06 4.65
C GLN A 26 -10.37 -6.31 3.81
N ALA A 27 -11.30 -6.76 2.97
CA ALA A 27 -11.08 -7.90 2.07
C ALA A 27 -9.94 -7.62 1.07
N LEU A 28 -9.88 -6.41 0.52
CA LEU A 28 -8.84 -5.96 -0.40
C LEU A 28 -7.46 -5.98 0.27
N VAL A 29 -7.29 -5.40 1.46
CA VAL A 29 -5.98 -5.32 2.13
C VAL A 29 -5.57 -6.61 2.84
N SER A 30 -6.49 -7.55 3.03
CA SER A 30 -6.16 -8.85 3.64
C SER A 30 -5.64 -9.88 2.63
N SER A 31 -5.76 -9.61 1.33
CA SER A 31 -5.36 -10.52 0.26
C SER A 31 -4.17 -9.97 -0.53
N PRO A 32 -2.98 -10.61 -0.44
CA PRO A 32 -1.83 -10.21 -1.24
C PRO A 32 -2.10 -10.20 -2.74
N ASP A 33 -2.95 -11.10 -3.24
CA ASP A 33 -3.30 -11.16 -4.66
C ASP A 33 -4.20 -9.99 -5.08
N GLU A 34 -5.14 -9.58 -4.24
CA GLU A 34 -5.96 -8.39 -4.48
C GLU A 34 -5.12 -7.11 -4.44
N ILE A 35 -4.14 -7.03 -3.54
CA ILE A 35 -3.18 -5.92 -3.49
C ILE A 35 -2.30 -5.91 -4.76
N LYS A 36 -1.80 -7.06 -5.23
CA LYS A 36 -1.07 -7.15 -6.51
C LYS A 36 -1.94 -6.73 -7.70
N ASN A 37 -3.22 -7.11 -7.70
CA ASN A 37 -4.17 -6.67 -8.73
C ASN A 37 -4.46 -5.16 -8.64
N LEU A 38 -4.51 -4.59 -7.44
CA LEU A 38 -4.60 -3.14 -7.25
C LEU A 38 -3.34 -2.44 -7.78
N TYR A 39 -2.15 -2.95 -7.46
CA TYR A 39 -0.87 -2.41 -7.91
C TYR A 39 -0.79 -2.31 -9.45
N ARG A 40 -1.24 -3.35 -10.16
CA ARG A 40 -1.27 -3.36 -11.63
C ARG A 40 -2.24 -2.33 -12.25
N ARG A 41 -3.20 -1.83 -11.47
CA ARG A 41 -4.19 -0.81 -11.90
C ARG A 41 -3.77 0.63 -11.56
N CYS A 42 -2.71 0.80 -10.76
CA CYS A 42 -2.18 2.12 -10.42
C CYS A 42 -1.73 2.86 -11.69
N ARG A 43 -1.92 4.18 -11.70
CA ARG A 43 -1.69 5.03 -12.89
C ARG A 43 -0.35 5.76 -12.87
N ASN A 44 0.27 5.87 -11.71
CA ASN A 44 1.55 6.53 -11.51
C ASN A 44 2.42 5.76 -10.51
N GLY A 45 3.70 6.11 -10.47
CA GLY A 45 4.70 5.52 -9.59
C GLY A 45 4.39 5.74 -8.11
N TYR A 46 3.83 6.89 -7.75
CA TYR A 46 3.43 7.18 -6.38
C TYR A 46 2.36 6.20 -5.87
N GLU A 47 1.26 6.02 -6.60
CA GLU A 47 0.21 5.04 -6.29
C GLU A 47 0.76 3.62 -6.22
N LYS A 48 1.61 3.24 -7.19
CA LYS A 48 2.31 1.95 -7.18
C LYS A 48 3.08 1.77 -5.89
N LEU A 49 3.86 2.77 -5.46
CA LEU A 49 4.67 2.70 -4.25
C LEU A 49 3.80 2.57 -2.98
N GLN A 50 2.70 3.33 -2.88
CA GLN A 50 1.81 3.24 -1.74
C GLN A 50 1.13 1.87 -1.64
N VAL A 51 0.66 1.32 -2.77
CA VAL A 51 0.04 -0.01 -2.79
C VAL A 51 1.08 -1.11 -2.52
N PHE A 52 2.30 -0.96 -3.05
CA PHE A 52 3.39 -1.91 -2.82
C PHE A 52 3.73 -2.06 -1.33
N ARG A 53 3.70 -0.97 -0.55
CA ARG A 53 3.94 -1.00 0.90
C ARG A 53 2.99 -1.94 1.66
N LEU A 54 1.75 -2.09 1.19
CA LEU A 54 0.75 -2.96 1.81
C LEU A 54 1.11 -4.45 1.73
N LEU A 55 2.03 -4.83 0.84
CA LEU A 55 2.45 -6.23 0.70
C LEU A 55 3.47 -6.67 1.76
N GLU A 56 4.05 -5.74 2.53
CA GLU A 56 5.03 -6.03 3.59
C GLU A 56 6.11 -7.04 3.16
N LEU A 57 6.51 -7.03 1.88
CA LEU A 57 7.47 -8.00 1.35
C LEU A 57 8.79 -7.89 2.11
N ASP A 58 9.38 -9.05 2.40
CA ASP A 58 10.56 -9.15 3.26
C ASP A 58 11.68 -8.25 2.72
N GLN A 59 12.12 -7.35 3.59
CA GLN A 59 12.72 -6.05 3.25
C GLN A 59 14.20 -6.16 2.89
N ASP A 60 14.70 -7.30 2.42
CA ASP A 60 16.12 -7.49 2.13
C ASP A 60 16.58 -6.85 0.81
N HIS A 61 15.69 -6.12 0.12
CA HIS A 61 16.08 -5.30 -1.02
C HIS A 61 16.51 -3.88 -0.56
N PRO A 62 17.82 -3.56 -0.50
CA PRO A 62 18.31 -2.33 0.12
C PRO A 62 17.81 -1.06 -0.57
N VAL A 63 17.56 -1.12 -1.89
CA VAL A 63 17.03 0.00 -2.67
C VAL A 63 15.59 0.33 -2.28
N ILE A 64 14.75 -0.69 -2.13
CA ILE A 64 13.33 -0.52 -1.80
C ILE A 64 13.18 -0.16 -0.32
N ARG A 65 13.95 -0.81 0.57
CA ARG A 65 13.97 -0.45 2.00
C ARG A 65 14.33 1.02 2.19
N LYS A 66 15.38 1.50 1.52
CA LYS A 66 15.79 2.91 1.59
C LYS A 66 14.68 3.84 1.10
N PHE A 67 14.10 3.55 -0.06
CA PHE A 67 13.08 4.42 -0.67
C PHE A 67 11.76 4.41 0.10
N VAL A 68 11.29 3.24 0.52
CA VAL A 68 10.07 3.11 1.33
C VAL A 68 10.22 3.81 2.68
N ASN A 69 11.38 3.68 3.33
CA ASN A 69 11.67 4.32 4.61
C ASN A 69 11.92 5.83 4.48
N GLU A 70 12.54 6.32 3.40
CA GLU A 70 12.76 7.76 3.17
C GLU A 70 11.46 8.48 2.79
N THR A 71 10.65 7.90 1.89
CA THR A 71 9.30 8.39 1.53
C THR A 71 8.28 8.14 2.67
N TYR A 72 8.70 7.67 3.85
CA TYR A 72 7.82 7.55 5.03
C TYR A 72 7.53 8.92 5.65
N HIS A 73 8.41 9.91 5.44
CA HIS A 73 8.24 11.28 5.90
C HIS A 73 7.37 12.11 4.93
N ILE A 74 6.17 11.62 4.63
CA ILE A 74 5.23 12.25 3.70
C ILE A 74 4.85 13.68 4.11
N GLU A 75 4.76 13.97 5.41
CA GLU A 75 4.34 15.29 5.91
C GLU A 75 5.28 16.42 5.49
N ASN A 76 6.59 16.17 5.42
CA ASN A 76 7.55 17.19 4.97
C ASN A 76 7.63 17.29 3.44
N GLU A 77 7.36 16.19 2.72
CA GLU A 77 7.33 16.19 1.26
C GLU A 77 6.16 17.01 0.70
N PHE A 78 4.97 16.90 1.28
CA PHE A 78 3.79 17.66 0.81
C PHE A 78 3.90 19.18 1.01
N ILE A 79 4.83 19.67 1.84
CA ILE A 79 5.03 21.12 2.07
C ILE A 79 5.83 21.77 0.93
N CYS A 80 6.80 21.05 0.36
CA CYS A 80 7.76 21.61 -0.61
C CYS A 80 7.72 20.93 -2.00
N GLN A 81 6.91 19.89 -2.17
CA GLN A 81 6.79 19.16 -3.43
C GLN A 81 5.46 19.40 -4.14
N LEU A 82 5.47 19.19 -5.45
CA LEU A 82 4.25 19.20 -6.25
C LEU A 82 3.37 18.00 -5.89
N ASP A 83 2.06 18.12 -6.13
CA ASP A 83 1.10 17.05 -5.91
C ASP A 83 1.57 15.74 -6.60
N PRO A 84 1.92 14.69 -5.82
CA PRO A 84 2.51 13.46 -6.35
C PRO A 84 1.51 12.61 -7.14
N SER A 85 0.21 12.88 -7.01
CA SER A 85 -0.81 12.26 -7.86
C SER A 85 -0.84 12.85 -9.27
N ARG A 86 -0.34 14.10 -9.41
CA ARG A 86 -0.29 14.85 -10.68
C ARG A 86 1.10 14.85 -11.29
N PHE A 87 2.15 14.86 -10.46
CA PHE A 87 3.54 14.93 -10.87
C PHE A 87 4.28 13.74 -10.28
N ASP A 88 4.53 12.74 -11.11
CA ASP A 88 5.24 11.54 -10.69
C ASP A 88 6.73 11.84 -10.52
N LEU A 89 7.14 12.03 -9.27
CA LEU A 89 8.53 12.28 -8.90
C LEU A 89 9.28 11.00 -8.53
N ILE A 90 8.62 9.85 -8.60
CA ILE A 90 9.23 8.57 -8.23
C ILE A 90 10.20 8.15 -9.34
N PRO A 91 11.49 7.92 -9.03
CA PRO A 91 12.45 7.49 -10.05
C PRO A 91 12.05 6.16 -10.68
N GLU A 92 12.19 6.07 -12.00
CA GLU A 92 11.78 4.88 -12.78
C GLU A 92 12.42 3.59 -12.28
N TYR A 93 13.69 3.63 -11.85
CA TYR A 93 14.39 2.47 -11.32
C TYR A 93 13.71 1.89 -10.07
N VAL A 94 13.06 2.71 -9.25
CA VAL A 94 12.33 2.25 -8.05
C VAL A 94 11.10 1.45 -8.48
N ILE A 95 10.37 1.95 -9.46
CA ILE A 95 9.18 1.28 -9.99
C ILE A 95 9.56 -0.04 -10.67
N MET A 96 10.67 -0.06 -11.41
CA MET A 96 11.18 -1.30 -12.02
C MET A 96 11.51 -2.37 -10.97
N GLU A 97 12.11 -2.00 -9.84
CA GLU A 97 12.37 -2.95 -8.75
C GLU A 97 11.08 -3.45 -8.10
N CYS A 98 10.09 -2.57 -7.87
CA CYS A 98 8.77 -2.99 -7.40
C CYS A 98 8.09 -3.96 -8.39
N ASP A 99 8.10 -3.65 -9.69
CA ASP A 99 7.50 -4.49 -10.74
C ASP A 99 8.16 -5.89 -10.77
N LYS A 100 9.49 -5.98 -10.60
CA LYS A 100 10.20 -7.27 -10.47
C LYS A 100 9.72 -8.06 -9.26
N LEU A 101 9.62 -7.42 -8.09
CA LEU A 101 9.19 -8.08 -6.85
C LEU A 101 7.74 -8.56 -6.92
N ILE A 102 6.87 -7.84 -7.63
CA ILE A 102 5.47 -8.23 -7.87
C ILE A 102 5.36 -9.42 -8.84
N ALA A 103 6.26 -9.48 -9.83
CA ALA A 103 6.30 -10.54 -10.84
C ALA A 103 6.94 -11.84 -10.34
N LEU A 104 7.73 -11.80 -9.26
CA LEU A 104 8.28 -13.02 -8.66
C LEU A 104 7.13 -13.91 -8.16
N PRO A 105 7.16 -15.23 -8.46
CA PRO A 105 6.27 -16.17 -7.80
C PRO A 105 6.50 -16.07 -6.28
N PRO A 106 5.46 -16.31 -5.44
CA PRO A 106 5.64 -16.35 -4.01
C PRO A 106 6.80 -17.30 -3.72
N ALA A 107 7.81 -16.82 -3.01
CA ALA A 107 8.94 -17.65 -2.64
C ALA A 107 8.37 -18.91 -1.99
N ALA A 108 8.71 -20.09 -2.52
CA ALA A 108 8.17 -21.38 -2.10
C ALA A 108 8.43 -21.73 -0.61
N ASN A 109 9.06 -20.81 0.14
CA ASN A 109 9.48 -20.97 1.53
C ASN A 109 8.93 -19.90 2.49
N GLN A 110 7.82 -19.23 2.18
CA GLN A 110 7.06 -18.51 3.24
C GLN A 110 6.05 -19.48 3.85
N SER A 111 6.59 -20.40 4.64
CA SER A 111 5.81 -21.22 5.58
C SER A 111 5.03 -20.29 6.50
N SER A 112 3.70 -20.39 6.38
CA SER A 112 2.68 -20.06 7.35
C SER A 112 3.21 -19.54 8.69
N VAL A 113 3.45 -18.23 8.81
CA VAL A 113 3.28 -17.60 10.12
C VAL A 113 1.78 -17.41 10.25
N ALA A 114 1.13 -18.42 10.80
CA ALA A 114 -0.21 -18.32 11.32
C ALA A 114 -0.27 -17.03 12.15
N ARG A 115 -1.10 -16.07 11.72
CA ARG A 115 -1.51 -14.96 12.58
C ARG A 115 -2.33 -15.58 13.71
N ILE A 116 -1.63 -15.94 14.80
CA ILE A 116 -2.22 -16.37 16.05
C ILE A 116 -2.67 -15.10 16.79
N ALA A 117 -3.96 -15.11 17.15
CA ALA A 117 -4.67 -14.27 18.12
C ALA A 117 -4.92 -12.79 17.78
#